data_AF-A0A2N2Y488-F1
#
_entry.id   AF-A0A2N2Y488-F1
#
_cell.length_a   1.000
_cell.length_b   1.000
_cell.length_c   1.000
_cell.angle_alpha   90.00
_cell.angle_beta   90.00
_cell.angle_gamma   90.00
#
_symmetry.space_group_name_H-M   'P 1'
#
loop_
_entity.id
_entity.type
_entity.pdbx_description
1 polymer ?
#
loop_
_entity_poly.entity_id
_entity_poly.type
_entity_poly.pdbx_seq_one_letter_code
_entity_poly.pdbx_strand_id
1 'polypeptide(L)'
;MIVVMALVGIMVPVVLTDPFSIFGRMMTHLAHPMVTGLNNLFSGWLSQADVFWLKPRTTTGFHAGAFLTGLSLTLIVGVMAFRSGRLWCNTVCPAGTLLGLISRTALWRINLDKAKCTSCGLCSSVCKAQCIDVKERKVDFDRCVGCMNCLNTCRQGGVKYEWLPKQPAPGSTKTPAMGEGRRTTLKAFALLAVTVAMTKIKAATDVFSLKKAVKPNNRSHFVSPPGSLGIDRFNDVCTACHLCVSACPTRVLQPSFTEYGLKGFLQPFMDYHSNFCNFECTRCGEVCPTGAITALLPEVKKRVQTGIAHFVKENCVVNTDETSCGACSEHCPTKAVHMVEYKPGLLIPEVNDSICVGCGACEYACPTLPNRAIFVDGNLVHKVASEPENADENKEEVPEEFPF
;
A
#
# COMPACT_ATOMS: atom_id res chain seq x y z
N MET A 1 12.66 -19.32 3.65
CA MET A 1 11.20 -19.45 3.56
C MET A 1 10.60 -18.36 2.68
N ILE A 2 10.78 -17.07 3.01
CA ILE A 2 10.22 -15.95 2.21
C ILE A 2 10.75 -15.95 0.76
N VAL A 3 12.06 -16.16 0.57
CA VAL A 3 12.65 -16.30 -0.78
C VAL A 3 12.05 -17.49 -1.56
N VAL A 4 11.74 -18.59 -0.87
CA VAL A 4 11.13 -19.78 -1.50
C VAL A 4 9.67 -19.49 -1.88
N MET A 5 8.93 -18.77 -1.04
CA MET A 5 7.57 -18.32 -1.36
C MET A 5 7.52 -17.37 -2.56
N ALA A 6 8.51 -16.49 -2.67
CA ALA A 6 8.69 -15.62 -3.83
C ALA A 6 8.95 -16.43 -5.12
N LEU A 7 9.79 -17.47 -5.05
CA LEU A 7 10.05 -18.37 -6.18
C LEU A 7 8.82 -19.20 -6.59
N VAL A 8 7.87 -19.42 -5.67
CA VAL A 8 6.58 -20.08 -5.94
C VAL A 8 5.51 -19.08 -6.41
N GLY A 9 5.86 -17.80 -6.60
CA GLY A 9 4.96 -16.77 -7.12
C GLY A 9 4.06 -16.11 -6.08
N ILE A 10 4.24 -16.43 -4.79
CA ILE A 10 3.49 -15.79 -3.70
C ILE A 10 4.27 -14.55 -3.25
N MET A 11 3.94 -13.40 -3.84
CA MET A 11 4.63 -12.12 -3.58
C MET A 11 4.17 -11.41 -2.30
N VAL A 12 3.01 -11.77 -1.74
CA VAL A 12 2.41 -11.08 -0.59
C VAL A 12 3.35 -11.00 0.63
N PRO A 13 4.02 -12.08 1.08
CA PRO A 13 4.96 -12.00 2.20
C PRO A 13 6.16 -11.09 1.92
N VAL A 14 6.62 -11.03 0.66
CA VAL A 14 7.72 -10.15 0.24
C VAL A 14 7.28 -8.69 0.33
N VAL A 15 6.11 -8.37 -0.23
CA VAL A 15 5.51 -7.04 -0.19
C VAL A 15 5.27 -6.55 1.25
N LEU A 16 4.87 -7.45 2.15
CA LEU A 16 4.65 -7.12 3.56
C LEU A 16 5.94 -6.93 4.35
N THR A 17 7.01 -7.67 4.02
CA THR A 17 8.28 -7.67 4.77
C THR A 17 9.37 -6.77 4.17
N ASP A 18 9.14 -6.23 2.97
CA ASP A 18 10.04 -5.30 2.30
C ASP A 18 10.21 -4.01 3.12
N PRO A 19 11.45 -3.62 3.50
CA PRO A 19 11.70 -2.48 4.37
C PRO A 19 11.24 -1.16 3.75
N PHE A 20 11.36 -1.00 2.43
CA PHE A 20 10.92 0.20 1.74
C PHE A 20 9.40 0.36 1.80
N SER A 21 8.67 -0.70 1.52
CA SER A 21 7.21 -0.72 1.55
C SER A 21 6.65 -0.59 2.97
N ILE A 22 7.29 -1.19 3.97
CA ILE A 22 6.96 -0.97 5.39
C ILE A 22 7.14 0.50 5.76
N PHE A 23 8.27 1.11 5.39
CA PHE A 23 8.53 2.51 5.67
C PHE A 23 7.48 3.42 5.03
N GLY A 24 7.12 3.18 3.76
CA GLY A 24 6.05 3.92 3.08
C GLY A 24 4.70 3.81 3.78
N ARG A 25 4.32 2.60 4.24
CA ARG A 25 3.09 2.37 5.01
C ARG A 25 3.12 3.08 6.37
N MET A 26 4.24 3.03 7.09
CA MET A 26 4.44 3.72 8.36
C MET A 26 4.29 5.24 8.18
N MET A 27 4.96 5.81 7.18
CA MET A 27 4.87 7.24 6.91
C MET A 27 3.45 7.66 6.50
N THR A 28 2.79 6.88 5.65
CA THR A 28 1.46 7.22 5.12
C THR A 28 0.36 7.08 6.17
N HIS A 29 0.38 6.01 6.96
CA HIS A 29 -0.74 5.68 7.87
C HIS A 29 -0.52 6.08 9.32
N LEU A 30 0.72 6.32 9.76
CA LEU A 30 1.02 6.74 11.14
C LEU A 30 1.51 8.19 11.18
N ALA A 31 2.59 8.51 10.46
CA ALA A 31 3.22 9.82 10.55
C ALA A 31 2.39 10.92 9.89
N HIS A 32 1.87 10.69 8.67
CA HIS A 32 1.14 11.71 7.91
C HIS A 32 -0.13 12.19 8.61
N PRO A 33 -1.02 11.32 9.14
CA PRO A 33 -2.20 11.77 9.88
C PRO A 33 -1.82 12.53 11.16
N MET A 34 -0.76 12.09 11.86
CA MET A 34 -0.26 12.76 13.06
C MET A 34 0.24 14.18 12.73
N VAL A 35 1.07 14.33 11.69
CA VAL A 35 1.59 15.64 11.27
C VAL A 35 0.47 16.55 10.79
N THR A 36 -0.49 16.02 10.02
CA THR A 36 -1.65 16.79 9.54
C THR A 36 -2.55 17.21 10.70
N GLY A 37 -2.78 16.32 11.66
CA GLY A 37 -3.54 16.63 12.87
C GLY A 37 -2.90 17.72 13.71
N LEU A 38 -1.57 17.64 13.92
CA LEU A 38 -0.81 18.69 14.60
C LEU A 38 -0.87 20.01 13.83
N ASN A 39 -0.68 19.99 12.51
CA ASN A 39 -0.77 21.19 11.67
C ASN A 39 -2.15 21.86 11.77
N ASN A 40 -3.22 21.08 11.74
CA ASN A 40 -4.58 21.60 11.85
C ASN A 40 -4.89 22.12 13.26
N LEU A 41 -4.37 21.46 14.30
CA LEU A 41 -4.49 21.92 15.68
C LEU A 41 -3.78 23.26 15.86
N PHE A 42 -2.54 23.40 15.37
CA PHE A 42 -1.81 24.65 15.40
C PHE A 42 -2.47 25.74 14.55
N SER A 43 -2.94 25.40 13.34
CA SER A 43 -3.67 26.32 12.47
C SER A 43 -4.94 26.84 13.15
N GLY A 44 -5.71 25.97 13.82
CA GLY A 44 -6.86 26.35 14.61
C GLY A 44 -6.50 27.29 15.76
N TRP A 45 -5.45 26.99 16.53
CA TRP A 45 -4.99 27.83 17.62
C TRP A 45 -4.51 29.21 17.15
N LEU A 46 -3.74 29.28 16.06
CA LEU A 46 -3.27 30.54 15.46
C LEU A 46 -4.41 31.37 14.86
N SER A 47 -5.42 30.72 14.29
CA SER A 47 -6.59 31.40 13.75
C SER A 47 -7.40 32.13 14.82
N GLN A 48 -7.36 31.67 16.08
CA GLN A 48 -7.96 32.38 17.22
C GLN A 48 -7.21 33.67 17.58
N ALA A 49 -5.94 33.79 17.16
CA ALA A 49 -5.10 34.96 17.35
C ALA A 49 -5.00 35.83 16.08
N ASP A 50 -5.89 35.65 15.10
CA ASP A 50 -5.90 36.33 13.80
C ASP A 50 -4.60 36.15 12.97
N VAL A 51 -3.85 35.06 13.20
CA VAL A 51 -2.62 34.74 12.46
C VAL A 51 -2.88 33.62 11.45
N PHE A 52 -2.97 33.95 10.16
CA PHE A 52 -3.27 32.99 9.08
C PHE A 52 -2.02 32.40 8.39
N TRP A 53 -0.88 32.39 9.07
CA TRP A 53 0.37 31.89 8.50
C TRP A 53 0.32 30.39 8.17
N LEU A 54 -0.40 29.61 8.97
CA LEU A 54 -0.58 28.17 8.78
C LEU A 54 -1.96 27.86 8.19
N LYS A 55 -1.98 27.40 6.94
CA LYS A 55 -3.21 26.95 6.28
C LYS A 55 -3.58 25.54 6.75
N PRO A 56 -4.86 25.28 7.12
CA PRO A 56 -5.29 23.95 7.49
C PRO A 56 -5.13 23.00 6.30
N ARG A 57 -4.60 21.82 6.58
CA ARG A 57 -4.44 20.74 5.61
C ARG A 57 -5.64 19.82 5.66
N THR A 58 -6.09 19.34 4.52
CA THR A 58 -7.19 18.38 4.48
C THR A 58 -6.75 17.10 5.23
N THR A 59 -7.55 16.62 6.17
CA THR A 59 -7.26 15.42 6.99
C THR A 59 -7.46 14.14 6.17
N THR A 60 -6.42 13.33 5.97
CA THR A 60 -6.52 12.06 5.22
C THR A 60 -7.60 11.15 5.80
N GLY A 61 -8.37 10.48 4.93
CA GLY A 61 -9.37 9.50 5.37
C GLY A 61 -8.73 8.39 6.20
N PHE A 62 -9.35 8.03 7.32
CA PHE A 62 -8.82 7.04 8.25
C PHE A 62 -9.26 5.63 7.86
N HIS A 63 -8.31 4.82 7.41
CA HIS A 63 -8.51 3.40 7.12
C HIS A 63 -8.04 2.54 8.27
N ALA A 64 -8.98 2.08 9.11
CA ALA A 64 -8.65 1.31 10.30
C ALA A 64 -7.77 0.08 10.00
N GLY A 65 -8.08 -0.68 8.93
CA GLY A 65 -7.29 -1.86 8.56
C GLY A 65 -5.86 -1.53 8.15
N ALA A 66 -5.66 -0.47 7.35
CA ALA A 66 -4.33 -0.07 6.88
C ALA A 66 -3.51 0.55 8.01
N PHE A 67 -4.16 1.32 8.89
CA PHE A 67 -3.59 1.85 10.12
C PHE A 67 -3.11 0.74 11.05
N LEU A 68 -3.98 -0.23 11.37
CA LEU A 68 -3.64 -1.36 12.24
C LEU A 68 -2.51 -2.21 11.67
N THR A 69 -2.50 -2.42 10.34
CA THR A 69 -1.41 -3.14 9.68
C THR A 69 -0.09 -2.35 9.73
N GLY A 70 -0.13 -1.04 9.50
CA GLY A 70 1.04 -0.16 9.67
C GLY A 70 1.56 -0.14 11.11
N LEU A 71 0.68 -0.02 12.10
CA LEU A 71 1.00 0.00 13.52
C LEU A 71 1.64 -1.32 13.97
N SER A 72 1.01 -2.44 13.63
CA SER A 72 1.53 -3.77 13.99
C SER A 72 2.91 -4.04 13.41
N LEU A 73 3.13 -3.74 12.11
CA LEU A 73 4.45 -3.88 11.49
C LEU A 73 5.49 -2.97 12.14
N THR A 74 5.14 -1.72 12.45
CA THR A 74 6.03 -0.77 13.12
C THR A 74 6.42 -1.25 14.51
N LEU A 75 5.46 -1.76 15.30
CA LEU A 75 5.71 -2.32 16.62
C LEU A 75 6.59 -3.57 16.55
N ILE A 76 6.33 -4.49 15.61
CA ILE A 76 7.14 -5.71 15.44
C ILE A 76 8.58 -5.33 15.11
N VAL A 77 8.79 -4.46 14.11
CA VAL A 77 10.13 -3.99 13.72
C VAL A 77 10.81 -3.27 14.88
N GLY A 78 10.09 -2.38 15.58
CA GLY A 78 10.60 -1.62 16.72
C GLY A 78 11.05 -2.50 17.89
N VAL A 79 10.24 -3.50 18.26
CA VAL A 79 10.57 -4.45 19.33
C VAL A 79 11.78 -5.32 18.95
N MET A 80 11.83 -5.80 17.70
CA MET A 80 12.98 -6.59 17.23
C MET A 80 14.27 -5.76 17.16
N ALA A 81 14.16 -4.49 16.76
CA ALA A 81 15.27 -3.56 16.75
C ALA A 81 15.76 -3.24 18.17
N PHE A 82 14.84 -3.03 19.12
CA PHE A 82 15.17 -2.77 20.52
C PHE A 82 15.88 -3.95 21.19
N ARG A 83 15.44 -5.20 20.92
CA ARG A 83 16.02 -6.40 21.54
C ARG A 83 17.39 -6.80 20.97
N SER A 84 17.54 -6.73 19.65
CA SER A 84 18.68 -7.37 18.94
C SER A 84 19.22 -6.54 17.77
N GLY A 85 18.93 -5.24 17.70
CA GLY A 85 19.47 -4.31 16.71
C GLY A 85 18.99 -4.61 15.29
N ARG A 86 19.69 -5.47 14.55
CA ARG A 86 19.44 -5.80 13.13
C ARG A 86 18.69 -7.11 12.91
N LEU A 87 17.98 -7.60 13.93
CA LEU A 87 17.30 -8.90 13.85
C LEU A 87 16.31 -8.97 12.68
N TRP A 88 15.49 -7.93 12.48
CA TRP A 88 14.57 -7.86 11.35
C TRP A 88 15.29 -8.04 10.01
N CYS A 89 16.36 -7.27 9.80
CA CYS A 89 17.13 -7.32 8.56
C CYS A 89 17.76 -8.70 8.34
N ASN A 90 18.25 -9.34 9.40
CA ASN A 90 18.99 -10.60 9.30
C ASN A 90 18.08 -11.84 9.16
N THR A 91 16.84 -11.80 9.66
CA THR A 91 15.99 -13.01 9.75
C THR A 91 14.66 -12.91 9.01
N VAL A 92 14.07 -11.72 8.90
CA VAL A 92 12.73 -11.52 8.33
C VAL A 92 12.79 -10.84 6.97
N CYS A 93 13.66 -9.83 6.84
CA CYS A 93 13.78 -9.07 5.60
C CYS A 93 14.34 -9.95 4.47
N PRO A 94 13.65 -10.02 3.31
CA PRO A 94 14.12 -10.80 2.16
C PRO A 94 15.46 -10.28 1.63
N ALA A 95 15.62 -8.95 1.56
CA ALA A 95 16.85 -8.32 1.10
C ALA A 95 18.04 -8.62 2.02
N GLY A 96 17.84 -8.58 3.34
CA GLY A 96 18.92 -8.89 4.27
C GLY A 96 19.26 -10.37 4.33
N THR A 97 18.29 -11.27 4.14
CA THR A 97 18.55 -12.71 3.96
C THR A 97 19.40 -12.97 2.72
N LEU A 98 19.09 -12.30 1.60
CA LEU A 98 19.86 -12.40 0.36
C LEU A 98 21.30 -11.90 0.56
N LEU A 99 21.47 -10.74 1.20
CA LEU A 99 22.78 -10.19 1.55
C LEU A 99 23.57 -11.11 2.48
N GLY A 100 22.92 -11.77 3.44
CA GLY A 100 23.55 -12.77 4.31
C GLY A 100 24.09 -13.98 3.52
N LEU A 101 23.33 -14.48 2.54
CA LEU A 101 23.77 -15.56 1.66
C LEU A 101 25.00 -15.18 0.82
N ILE A 102 25.04 -13.94 0.31
CA ILE A 102 26.19 -13.40 -0.43
C ILE A 102 27.39 -13.19 0.50
N SER A 103 27.17 -12.67 1.72
CA SER A 103 28.22 -12.48 2.72
C SER A 103 28.85 -13.82 3.15
N ARG A 104 28.05 -14.90 3.20
CA ARG A 104 28.53 -16.25 3.51
C ARG A 104 29.58 -16.76 2.52
N THR A 105 29.59 -16.29 1.28
CA THR A 105 30.59 -16.69 0.26
C THR A 105 31.74 -15.70 0.11
N ALA A 106 31.77 -14.62 0.90
CA ALA A 106 32.85 -13.64 0.86
C ALA A 106 34.22 -14.29 1.12
N LEU A 107 35.21 -13.92 0.31
CA LEU A 107 36.60 -14.39 0.40
C LEU A 107 37.38 -13.70 1.53
N TRP A 108 37.02 -12.44 1.81
CA TRP A 108 37.64 -11.60 2.83
C TRP A 108 36.73 -11.54 4.05
N ARG A 109 37.26 -11.95 5.20
CA ARG A 109 36.46 -12.19 6.40
C ARG A 109 37.10 -11.62 7.65
N ILE A 110 36.24 -11.29 8.61
CA ILE A 110 36.65 -10.88 9.95
C ILE A 110 37.03 -12.13 10.75
N ASN A 111 38.28 -12.22 11.17
CA ASN A 111 38.77 -13.30 12.01
C ASN A 111 39.13 -12.79 13.42
N LEU A 112 38.83 -13.58 14.45
CA LEU A 112 39.30 -13.33 15.81
C LEU A 112 40.55 -14.18 16.06
N ASP A 113 41.69 -13.52 16.14
CA ASP A 113 42.98 -14.14 16.43
C ASP A 113 42.96 -14.70 17.86
N LYS A 114 42.99 -16.03 17.98
CA LYS A 114 42.88 -16.73 19.27
C LYS A 114 44.05 -16.42 20.21
N ALA A 115 45.21 -16.01 19.69
CA ALA A 115 46.38 -15.69 20.49
C ALA A 115 46.28 -14.30 21.12
N LYS A 116 45.68 -13.33 20.41
CA LYS A 116 45.57 -11.93 20.87
C LYS A 116 44.23 -11.60 21.52
N CYS A 117 43.21 -12.43 21.32
CA CYS A 117 41.87 -12.18 21.86
C CYS A 117 41.78 -12.52 23.35
N THR A 118 41.56 -11.50 24.18
CA THR A 118 41.34 -11.64 25.64
C THR A 118 39.88 -11.89 26.02
N SER A 119 38.99 -12.18 25.05
CA SER A 119 37.54 -12.37 25.28
C SER A 119 36.86 -11.23 26.06
N CYS A 120 37.32 -9.99 25.92
CA CYS A 120 36.80 -8.80 26.62
C CYS A 120 35.36 -8.39 26.24
N GLY A 121 34.79 -8.94 25.17
CA GLY A 121 33.40 -8.68 24.76
C GLY A 121 33.12 -7.35 24.03
N LEU A 122 34.11 -6.45 23.92
CA LEU A 122 33.95 -5.14 23.25
C LEU A 122 33.50 -5.24 21.79
N CYS A 123 33.99 -6.24 21.05
CA CYS A 123 33.56 -6.46 19.66
C CYS A 123 32.09 -6.90 19.58
N SER A 124 31.60 -7.64 20.56
CA SER A 124 30.22 -8.13 20.61
C SER A 124 29.25 -7.00 20.98
N SER A 125 29.63 -6.08 21.87
CA SER A 125 28.79 -4.95 22.27
C SER A 125 28.52 -3.97 21.11
N VAL A 126 29.50 -3.75 20.23
CA VAL A 126 29.34 -2.90 19.02
C VAL A 126 28.72 -3.66 17.84
N CYS A 127 28.59 -4.98 17.93
CA CYS A 127 28.06 -5.81 16.86
C CYS A 127 26.52 -5.74 16.82
N LYS A 128 26.01 -4.81 16.00
CA LYS A 128 24.56 -4.62 15.77
C LYS A 128 23.84 -5.85 15.21
N ALA A 129 24.58 -6.81 14.67
CA ALA A 129 24.06 -8.07 14.14
C ALA A 129 24.11 -9.24 15.15
N GLN A 130 24.70 -9.03 16.34
CA GLN A 130 24.90 -10.06 17.37
C GLN A 130 25.53 -11.35 16.81
N CYS A 131 26.47 -11.21 15.88
CA CYS A 131 27.09 -12.33 15.16
C CYS A 131 28.44 -12.78 15.75
N ILE A 132 28.93 -12.15 16.83
CA ILE A 132 30.23 -12.50 17.43
C ILE A 132 30.01 -13.26 18.73
N ASP A 133 30.46 -14.52 18.75
CA ASP A 133 30.53 -15.33 19.95
C ASP A 133 31.90 -15.13 20.63
N VAL A 134 31.87 -14.50 21.80
CA VAL A 134 33.07 -14.13 22.58
C VAL A 134 33.69 -15.35 23.27
N LYS A 135 32.88 -16.37 23.59
CA LYS A 135 33.33 -17.59 24.27
C LYS A 135 34.05 -18.49 23.27
N GLU A 136 33.40 -18.72 22.13
CA GLU A 136 33.95 -19.55 21.04
C GLU A 136 34.98 -18.81 20.19
N ARG A 137 35.08 -17.48 20.34
CA ARG A 137 35.94 -16.58 19.53
C ARG A 137 35.67 -16.76 18.03
N LYS A 138 34.39 -16.87 17.66
CA LYS A 138 33.92 -17.11 16.29
C LYS A 138 32.97 -16.01 15.84
N VAL A 139 33.00 -15.74 14.54
CA VAL A 139 32.01 -14.88 13.87
C VAL A 139 31.06 -15.75 13.07
N ASP A 140 29.78 -15.57 13.30
CA ASP A 140 28.71 -16.14 12.49
C ASP A 140 28.52 -15.30 11.22
N PHE A 141 29.01 -15.81 10.10
CA PHE A 141 28.94 -15.11 8.81
C PHE A 141 27.55 -15.11 8.18
N ASP A 142 26.62 -15.96 8.65
CA ASP A 142 25.26 -15.96 8.13
C ASP A 142 24.49 -14.70 8.58
N ARG A 143 24.92 -14.10 9.70
CA ARG A 143 24.36 -12.85 10.24
C ARG A 143 25.27 -11.64 10.08
N CYS A 144 26.55 -11.85 9.75
CA CYS A 144 27.52 -10.77 9.60
C CYS A 144 27.29 -10.01 8.30
N VAL A 145 26.99 -8.71 8.41
CA VAL A 145 26.82 -7.80 7.25
C VAL A 145 28.08 -7.00 6.91
N GLY A 146 29.24 -7.37 7.46
CA GLY A 146 30.53 -6.78 7.08
C GLY A 146 30.71 -5.29 7.44
N CYS A 147 30.02 -4.76 8.46
CA CYS A 147 30.11 -3.33 8.80
C CYS A 147 31.43 -2.86 9.41
N MET A 148 32.34 -3.77 9.75
CA MET A 148 33.69 -3.51 10.28
C MET A 148 33.80 -2.73 11.60
N ASN A 149 32.69 -2.39 12.27
CA ASN A 149 32.72 -1.72 13.58
C ASN A 149 33.61 -2.41 14.62
N CYS A 150 33.66 -3.75 14.61
CA CYS A 150 34.45 -4.53 15.55
C CYS A 150 35.97 -4.40 15.36
N LEU A 151 36.45 -4.04 14.16
CA LEU A 151 37.88 -3.77 13.93
C LEU A 151 38.32 -2.53 14.70
N ASN A 152 37.55 -1.44 14.60
CA ASN A 152 37.88 -0.17 15.24
C ASN A 152 37.82 -0.21 16.76
N THR A 153 36.98 -1.07 17.35
CA THR A 153 36.83 -1.16 18.82
C THR A 153 37.88 -2.08 19.48
N CYS A 154 38.56 -2.94 18.70
CA CYS A 154 39.47 -3.92 19.28
C CYS A 154 40.81 -3.29 19.71
N ARG A 155 40.95 -2.99 21.00
CA ARG A 155 42.18 -2.41 21.58
C ARG A 155 43.41 -3.34 21.49
N GLN A 156 43.19 -4.64 21.40
CA GLN A 156 44.26 -5.66 21.38
C GLN A 156 44.68 -6.05 19.94
N GLY A 157 44.06 -5.46 18.91
CA GLY A 157 44.31 -5.85 17.51
C GLY A 157 44.01 -7.33 17.22
N GLY A 158 43.16 -7.96 18.04
CA GLY A 158 42.77 -9.36 17.89
C GLY A 158 41.68 -9.61 16.85
N VAL A 159 41.07 -8.55 16.30
CA VAL A 159 40.12 -8.64 15.19
C VAL A 159 40.87 -8.25 13.91
N LYS A 160 41.00 -9.19 12.97
CA LYS A 160 41.67 -8.98 11.68
C LYS A 160 40.69 -9.13 10.54
N TYR A 161 40.96 -8.44 9.44
CA TYR A 161 40.27 -8.64 8.18
C TYR A 161 41.26 -9.25 7.19
N GLU A 162 41.09 -10.54 6.89
CA GLU A 162 42.07 -11.30 6.13
C GLU A 162 41.39 -12.24 5.14
N TRP A 163 42.15 -12.63 4.13
CA TRP A 163 41.72 -13.64 3.17
C TRP A 163 41.75 -15.00 3.86
N LEU A 164 40.56 -15.58 4.07
CA LEU A 164 40.42 -16.90 4.66
C LEU A 164 39.92 -17.85 3.56
N PRO A 165 40.76 -18.78 3.07
CA PRO A 165 40.27 -19.82 2.18
C PRO A 165 39.19 -20.63 2.92
N LYS A 166 38.14 -20.97 2.19
CA LYS A 166 36.91 -21.60 2.69
C LYS A 166 37.24 -22.83 3.52
N GLN A 167 37.19 -22.73 4.85
CA GLN A 167 37.27 -23.91 5.69
C GLN A 167 35.98 -24.73 5.49
N PRO A 168 36.07 -26.05 5.25
CA PRO A 168 34.90 -26.91 5.26
C PRO A 168 34.20 -26.74 6.61
N ALA A 169 32.87 -26.64 6.60
CA ALA A 169 32.11 -26.59 7.83
C ALA A 169 32.54 -27.77 8.73
N PRO A 170 32.91 -27.55 10.00
CA PRO A 170 33.04 -28.66 10.93
C PRO A 170 31.71 -29.39 10.93
N GLY A 171 31.76 -30.71 10.71
CA GLY A 171 30.59 -31.57 10.77
C GLY A 171 29.78 -31.22 12.01
N SER A 172 28.47 -31.10 11.82
CA SER A 172 27.49 -30.90 12.87
C SER A 172 27.65 -31.99 13.94
N THR A 173 28.48 -31.72 14.95
CA THR A 173 28.29 -32.31 16.27
C THR A 173 27.01 -31.69 16.80
N LYS A 174 25.91 -32.42 16.58
CA LYS A 174 24.65 -32.18 17.27
C LYS A 174 24.94 -32.27 18.77
N THR A 175 25.06 -31.13 19.45
CA THR A 175 24.90 -31.11 20.90
C THR A 175 23.45 -31.48 21.19
N PRO A 176 23.17 -32.55 21.96
CA PRO A 176 21.82 -32.90 22.35
C PRO A 176 21.47 -32.09 23.59
N ALA A 177 20.59 -31.10 23.46
CA ALA A 177 19.68 -30.70 24.54
C ALA A 177 18.73 -29.61 24.05
N MET A 178 17.46 -29.76 24.44
CA MET A 178 16.32 -28.87 24.19
C MET A 178 15.67 -28.97 22.80
N GLY A 179 15.50 -30.22 22.34
CA GLY A 179 14.43 -30.58 21.41
C GLY A 179 13.29 -31.28 22.15
N GLU A 180 12.35 -30.53 22.72
CA GLU A 180 11.02 -31.07 23.09
C GLU A 180 9.92 -29.98 23.10
N GLY A 181 10.27 -28.68 23.01
CA GLY A 181 9.31 -27.57 22.93
C GLY A 181 9.06 -26.99 21.53
N ARG A 182 9.86 -27.38 20.52
CA ARG A 182 9.88 -26.73 19.20
C ARG A 182 9.04 -27.44 18.12
N ARG A 183 8.71 -28.72 18.33
CA ARG A 183 7.78 -29.48 17.47
C ARG A 183 6.32 -29.37 17.93
N THR A 184 6.11 -29.05 19.19
CA THR A 184 4.79 -28.79 19.80
C THR A 184 4.32 -27.36 19.56
N THR A 185 5.23 -26.38 19.49
CA THR A 185 4.88 -24.97 19.19
C THR A 185 4.49 -24.73 17.72
N LEU A 186 5.12 -25.41 16.76
CA LEU A 186 4.74 -25.33 15.33
C LEU A 186 3.37 -26.00 15.05
N LYS A 187 3.02 -27.07 15.79
CA LYS A 187 1.69 -27.68 15.73
C LYS A 187 0.63 -26.88 16.50
N ALA A 188 1.01 -26.24 17.62
CA ALA A 188 0.12 -25.37 18.39
C ALA A 188 -0.22 -24.07 17.66
N PHE A 189 0.73 -23.47 16.92
CA PHE A 189 0.44 -22.31 16.06
C PHE A 189 -0.40 -22.66 14.83
N ALA A 190 -0.18 -23.85 14.24
CA ALA A 190 -1.03 -24.34 13.16
C ALA A 190 -2.45 -24.65 13.63
N LEU A 191 -2.64 -25.14 14.88
CA LEU A 191 -3.97 -25.32 15.47
C LEU A 191 -4.64 -24.01 15.90
N LEU A 192 -3.88 -23.01 16.39
CA LEU A 192 -4.43 -21.71 16.78
C LEU A 192 -4.88 -20.88 15.57
N ALA A 193 -4.14 -20.97 14.44
CA ALA A 193 -4.54 -20.35 13.18
C ALA A 193 -5.82 -20.98 12.60
N VAL A 194 -6.11 -22.24 12.93
CA VAL A 194 -7.33 -22.95 12.52
C VAL A 194 -8.50 -22.68 13.49
N THR A 195 -8.25 -22.44 14.78
CA THR A 195 -9.33 -22.13 15.75
C THR A 195 -9.73 -20.66 15.77
N VAL A 196 -8.84 -19.71 15.45
CA VAL A 196 -9.21 -18.29 15.30
C VAL A 196 -9.95 -18.02 13.97
N ALA A 197 -9.84 -18.95 13.00
CA ALA A 197 -10.68 -18.95 11.80
C ALA A 197 -12.12 -19.48 12.06
N MET A 198 -12.42 -19.98 13.26
CA MET A 198 -13.69 -20.65 13.60
C MET A 198 -14.38 -20.10 14.86
N THR A 199 -13.99 -18.92 15.37
CA THR A 199 -14.90 -18.14 16.23
C THR A 199 -15.84 -17.36 15.34
N LYS A 200 -17.05 -17.90 15.17
CA LYS A 200 -18.19 -17.21 14.60
C LYS A 200 -18.40 -15.89 15.37
N ILE A 201 -18.02 -14.77 14.77
CA ILE A 201 -18.67 -13.48 15.06
C ILE A 201 -20.04 -13.57 14.40
N LYS A 202 -20.97 -14.24 15.09
CA LYS A 202 -22.41 -13.99 14.92
C LYS A 202 -22.78 -12.96 15.98
N ALA A 203 -22.61 -11.68 15.65
CA ALA A 203 -23.26 -10.60 16.37
C ALA A 203 -23.41 -9.39 15.44
N ALA A 204 -24.67 -8.98 15.30
CA ALA A 204 -25.16 -7.73 14.71
C ALA A 204 -25.13 -7.60 13.17
N THR A 205 -25.94 -8.41 12.49
CA THR A 205 -26.66 -7.96 11.28
C THR A 205 -28.15 -8.18 11.51
N ASP A 206 -28.73 -7.44 12.45
CA ASP A 206 -30.18 -7.32 12.61
C ASP A 206 -30.49 -5.97 13.24
N VAL A 207 -30.19 -4.88 12.51
CA VAL A 207 -30.85 -3.59 12.70
C VAL A 207 -30.89 -2.89 11.34
N PHE A 208 -32.08 -2.42 10.94
CA PHE A 208 -32.46 -1.78 9.68
C PHE A 208 -32.75 -2.67 8.47
N SER A 209 -33.73 -3.56 8.65
CA SER A 209 -34.60 -3.98 7.56
C SER A 209 -35.66 -2.89 7.30
N LEU A 210 -35.27 -1.83 6.59
CA LEU A 210 -36.16 -0.86 5.94
C LEU A 210 -35.36 -0.16 4.84
N LYS A 211 -35.30 -0.75 3.64
CA LYS A 211 -35.10 -0.02 2.38
C LYS A 211 -35.55 -0.89 1.22
N LYS A 212 -36.42 -0.31 0.39
CA LYS A 212 -36.85 -0.73 -0.95
C LYS A 212 -35.76 -1.57 -1.63
N ALA A 213 -36.10 -2.72 -2.20
CA ALA A 213 -35.13 -3.66 -2.78
C ALA A 213 -34.19 -2.94 -3.77
N VAL A 214 -32.95 -2.69 -3.34
CA VAL A 214 -31.92 -2.03 -4.15
C VAL A 214 -31.15 -3.11 -4.90
N LYS A 215 -31.03 -3.00 -6.22
CA LYS A 215 -30.29 -3.95 -7.04
C LYS A 215 -28.79 -3.81 -6.75
N PRO A 216 -28.07 -4.91 -6.47
CA PRO A 216 -26.63 -4.83 -6.22
C PRO A 216 -25.87 -4.42 -7.49
N ASN A 217 -24.83 -3.59 -7.32
CA ASN A 217 -23.93 -3.23 -8.41
C ASN A 217 -23.00 -4.41 -8.68
N ASN A 218 -23.23 -5.11 -9.78
CA ASN A 218 -22.44 -6.28 -10.15
C ASN A 218 -21.15 -5.84 -10.86
N ARG A 219 -20.14 -5.41 -10.08
CA ARG A 219 -18.81 -5.10 -10.62
C ARG A 219 -18.09 -6.40 -10.97
N SER A 220 -17.58 -6.48 -12.20
CA SER A 220 -16.68 -7.57 -12.57
C SER A 220 -15.29 -7.35 -11.97
N HIS A 221 -14.80 -6.09 -12.01
CA HIS A 221 -13.46 -5.74 -11.56
C HIS A 221 -13.41 -4.37 -10.89
N PHE A 222 -12.55 -4.25 -9.87
CA PHE A 222 -12.25 -2.97 -9.24
C PHE A 222 -11.26 -2.16 -10.07
N VAL A 223 -11.47 -0.84 -10.14
CA VAL A 223 -10.72 0.01 -11.06
C VAL A 223 -9.32 0.31 -10.51
N SER A 224 -8.29 0.04 -11.32
CA SER A 224 -6.90 0.35 -10.99
C SER A 224 -6.51 1.76 -11.42
N PRO A 225 -5.58 2.44 -10.70
CA PRO A 225 -5.20 3.82 -10.99
C PRO A 225 -4.71 4.02 -12.44
N PRO A 226 -4.98 5.18 -13.08
CA PRO A 226 -4.52 5.45 -14.44
C PRO A 226 -3.00 5.37 -14.54
N GLY A 227 -2.49 4.76 -15.60
CA GLY A 227 -1.06 4.51 -15.79
C GLY A 227 -0.58 3.15 -15.27
N SER A 228 -1.48 2.35 -14.67
CA SER A 228 -1.19 0.97 -14.27
C SER A 228 -1.16 -0.02 -15.46
N LEU A 229 -1.69 0.39 -16.62
CA LEU A 229 -1.86 -0.37 -17.87
C LEU A 229 -2.83 -1.56 -17.78
N GLY A 230 -3.14 -2.03 -16.58
CA GLY A 230 -4.05 -3.14 -16.34
C GLY A 230 -3.92 -3.67 -14.91
N ILE A 231 -4.93 -4.40 -14.47
CA ILE A 231 -5.02 -4.91 -13.09
C ILE A 231 -3.95 -5.97 -12.83
N ASP A 232 -3.71 -6.90 -13.77
CA ASP A 232 -2.74 -7.98 -13.57
C ASP A 232 -1.31 -7.47 -13.44
N ARG A 233 -0.88 -6.62 -14.40
CA ARG A 233 0.45 -5.97 -14.35
C ARG A 233 0.60 -5.14 -13.08
N PHE A 234 -0.43 -4.39 -12.70
CA PHE A 234 -0.40 -3.61 -11.48
C PHE A 234 -0.17 -4.50 -10.27
N ASN A 235 -0.88 -5.62 -10.19
CA ASN A 235 -0.78 -6.56 -9.09
C ASN A 235 0.58 -7.25 -9.00
N ASP A 236 1.27 -7.43 -10.14
CA ASP A 236 2.61 -8.01 -10.20
C ASP A 236 3.73 -7.03 -9.81
N VAL A 237 3.57 -5.74 -10.08
CA VAL A 237 4.63 -4.73 -9.92
C VAL A 237 4.45 -3.87 -8.66
N CYS A 238 3.21 -3.68 -8.19
CA CYS A 238 2.92 -2.81 -7.05
C CYS A 238 3.37 -3.45 -5.72
N THR A 239 4.22 -2.75 -4.99
CA THR A 239 4.70 -3.20 -3.67
C THR A 239 3.87 -2.66 -2.50
N ALA A 240 2.69 -2.11 -2.74
CA ALA A 240 1.81 -1.58 -1.69
C ALA A 240 2.53 -0.63 -0.70
N CYS A 241 3.40 0.26 -1.22
CA CYS A 241 4.15 1.24 -0.42
C CYS A 241 3.31 2.44 0.04
N HIS A 242 2.12 2.62 -0.57
CA HIS A 242 1.14 3.67 -0.27
C HIS A 242 1.58 5.13 -0.48
N LEU A 243 2.71 5.38 -1.16
CA LEU A 243 3.10 6.74 -1.54
C LEU A 243 2.04 7.42 -2.42
N CYS A 244 1.48 6.70 -3.39
CA CYS A 244 0.40 7.21 -4.23
C CYS A 244 -0.92 7.43 -3.47
N VAL A 245 -1.19 6.65 -2.41
CA VAL A 245 -2.34 6.86 -1.52
C VAL A 245 -2.18 8.18 -0.75
N SER A 246 -1.00 8.43 -0.20
CA SER A 246 -0.70 9.69 0.50
C SER A 246 -0.70 10.91 -0.43
N ALA A 247 -0.23 10.75 -1.66
CA ALA A 247 -0.09 11.85 -2.62
C ALA A 247 -1.40 12.19 -3.36
N CYS A 248 -2.42 11.34 -3.27
CA CYS A 248 -3.67 11.53 -4.00
C CYS A 248 -4.47 12.71 -3.39
N PRO A 249 -4.71 13.81 -4.13
CA PRO A 249 -5.40 14.97 -3.58
C PRO A 249 -6.87 14.70 -3.29
N THR A 250 -7.54 13.91 -4.12
CA THR A 250 -8.96 13.52 -3.93
C THR A 250 -9.11 12.33 -3.00
N ARG A 251 -8.05 11.54 -2.79
CA ARG A 251 -8.03 10.33 -1.95
C ARG A 251 -8.98 9.22 -2.42
N VAL A 252 -9.23 9.15 -3.71
CA VAL A 252 -9.83 7.96 -4.35
C VAL A 252 -8.91 6.72 -4.19
N LEU A 253 -7.60 6.97 -4.07
CA LEU A 253 -6.49 6.14 -3.58
C LEU A 253 -6.74 5.30 -2.33
N GLN A 254 -7.38 4.14 -2.38
CA GLN A 254 -7.69 3.36 -1.17
C GLN A 254 -6.98 1.99 -1.13
N PRO A 255 -6.42 1.53 0.01
CA PRO A 255 -5.78 0.20 0.10
C PRO A 255 -6.82 -0.93 0.00
N SER A 256 -6.59 -1.91 -0.88
CA SER A 256 -7.46 -3.09 -0.99
C SER A 256 -7.19 -4.13 0.08
N PHE A 257 -8.24 -4.84 0.49
CA PHE A 257 -8.15 -6.02 1.35
C PHE A 257 -8.68 -7.26 0.62
N THR A 258 -9.75 -7.11 -0.15
CA THR A 258 -10.44 -8.21 -0.85
C THR A 258 -10.64 -7.93 -2.34
N GLU A 259 -10.55 -6.67 -2.77
CA GLU A 259 -10.90 -6.16 -4.09
C GLU A 259 -10.03 -6.75 -5.21
N TYR A 260 -8.73 -6.93 -4.95
CA TYR A 260 -7.78 -7.59 -5.85
C TYR A 260 -7.42 -9.01 -5.40
N GLY A 261 -8.25 -9.61 -4.54
CA GLY A 261 -7.97 -10.88 -3.89
C GLY A 261 -6.69 -10.84 -3.05
N LEU A 262 -6.14 -12.01 -2.74
CA LEU A 262 -4.92 -12.12 -1.93
C LEU A 262 -3.69 -11.50 -2.63
N LYS A 263 -3.63 -11.58 -3.96
CA LYS A 263 -2.48 -11.08 -4.75
C LYS A 263 -2.32 -9.57 -4.60
N GLY A 264 -3.43 -8.83 -4.60
CA GLY A 264 -3.40 -7.38 -4.41
C GLY A 264 -3.67 -6.92 -2.99
N PHE A 265 -3.30 -7.70 -1.97
CA PHE A 265 -3.44 -7.26 -0.58
C PHE A 265 -2.67 -5.94 -0.33
N LEU A 266 -3.37 -4.94 0.21
CA LEU A 266 -2.92 -3.56 0.43
C LEU A 266 -2.51 -2.80 -0.84
N GLN A 267 -2.75 -3.30 -2.05
CA GLN A 267 -2.48 -2.51 -3.24
C GLN A 267 -3.56 -1.41 -3.39
N PRO A 268 -3.23 -0.22 -3.92
CA PRO A 268 -4.23 0.83 -4.03
C PRO A 268 -5.17 0.60 -5.20
N PHE A 269 -6.48 0.67 -4.94
CA PHE A 269 -7.53 0.70 -5.95
C PHE A 269 -8.28 2.04 -5.88
N MET A 270 -9.05 2.36 -6.92
CA MET A 270 -9.92 3.54 -6.92
C MET A 270 -11.26 3.22 -6.24
N ASP A 271 -11.49 3.80 -5.07
CA ASP A 271 -12.76 3.70 -4.34
C ASP A 271 -13.64 4.95 -4.57
N TYR A 272 -14.67 4.78 -5.40
CA TYR A 272 -15.62 5.84 -5.75
C TYR A 272 -16.70 6.12 -4.70
N HIS A 273 -16.76 5.34 -3.62
CA HIS A 273 -17.55 5.72 -2.45
C HIS A 273 -16.86 6.86 -1.69
N SER A 274 -15.53 6.81 -1.61
CA SER A 274 -14.72 7.81 -0.90
C SER A 274 -14.53 9.10 -1.68
N ASN A 275 -14.11 9.00 -2.96
CA ASN A 275 -13.94 10.16 -3.85
C ASN A 275 -13.74 9.71 -5.31
N PHE A 276 -13.47 10.63 -6.24
CA PHE A 276 -13.22 10.31 -7.66
C PHE A 276 -11.80 10.65 -8.12
N CYS A 277 -11.42 10.17 -9.31
CA CYS A 277 -10.16 10.54 -9.94
C CYS A 277 -10.32 11.89 -10.65
N ASN A 278 -9.65 12.94 -10.16
CA ASN A 278 -9.67 14.25 -10.83
C ASN A 278 -9.10 14.12 -12.25
N PHE A 279 -9.79 14.64 -13.26
CA PHE A 279 -9.50 14.47 -14.68
C PHE A 279 -8.06 14.84 -15.08
N GLU A 280 -7.53 15.97 -14.59
CA GLU A 280 -6.21 16.46 -15.02
C GLU A 280 -5.01 16.01 -14.16
N CYS A 281 -5.27 15.36 -13.02
CA CYS A 281 -4.22 15.06 -12.04
C CYS A 281 -3.34 13.84 -12.40
N THR A 282 -2.01 14.00 -12.45
CA THR A 282 -1.04 12.93 -12.78
C THR A 282 -0.17 12.47 -11.59
N ARG A 283 -0.44 12.99 -10.38
CA ARG A 283 0.45 12.85 -9.21
C ARG A 283 0.79 11.42 -8.80
N CYS A 284 -0.13 10.46 -8.96
CA CYS A 284 0.11 9.08 -8.54
C CYS A 284 1.24 8.39 -9.33
N GLY A 285 1.40 8.73 -10.62
CA GLY A 285 2.47 8.20 -11.47
C GLY A 285 3.82 8.88 -11.19
N GLU A 286 3.81 10.16 -10.81
CA GLU A 286 5.02 10.91 -10.48
C GLU A 286 5.71 10.41 -9.19
N VAL A 287 4.93 9.92 -8.22
CA VAL A 287 5.45 9.44 -6.93
C VAL A 287 5.71 7.94 -6.90
N CYS A 288 5.39 7.20 -7.96
CA CYS A 288 5.50 5.74 -7.98
C CYS A 288 6.96 5.29 -8.21
N PRO A 289 7.64 4.69 -7.21
CA PRO A 289 9.05 4.34 -7.35
C PRO A 289 9.28 3.08 -8.18
N THR A 290 8.29 2.18 -8.24
CA THR A 290 8.41 0.90 -8.95
C THR A 290 7.95 0.97 -10.41
N GLY A 291 7.35 2.08 -10.84
CA GLY A 291 6.70 2.19 -12.15
C GLY A 291 5.43 1.33 -12.27
N ALA A 292 4.87 0.84 -11.14
CA ALA A 292 3.57 0.18 -11.14
C ALA A 292 2.48 1.10 -11.71
N ILE A 293 2.55 2.39 -11.36
CA ILE A 293 1.81 3.47 -12.01
C ILE A 293 2.82 4.27 -12.83
N THR A 294 2.66 4.26 -14.15
CA THR A 294 3.55 4.98 -15.07
C THR A 294 3.27 6.48 -14.97
N ALA A 295 4.29 7.32 -15.02
CA ALA A 295 4.11 8.76 -15.14
C ALA A 295 3.47 9.07 -16.50
N LEU A 296 2.30 9.72 -16.47
CA LEU A 296 1.56 10.11 -17.66
C LEU A 296 1.58 11.63 -17.79
N LEU A 297 1.58 12.12 -19.03
CA LEU A 297 1.26 13.51 -19.31
C LEU A 297 -0.26 13.72 -19.10
N PRO A 298 -0.71 14.92 -18.70
CA PRO A 298 -2.14 15.20 -18.50
C PRO A 298 -2.99 14.85 -19.72
N GLU A 299 -2.54 15.22 -20.93
CA GLU A 299 -3.26 14.95 -22.18
C GLU A 299 -3.41 13.46 -22.49
N VAL A 300 -2.37 12.66 -22.19
CA VAL A 300 -2.45 11.20 -22.34
C VAL A 300 -3.43 10.63 -21.33
N LYS A 301 -3.34 11.08 -20.08
CA LYS A 301 -4.18 10.59 -18.98
C LYS A 301 -5.67 10.86 -19.22
N LYS A 302 -6.02 12.01 -19.81
CA LYS A 302 -7.40 12.35 -20.22
C LYS A 302 -8.03 11.34 -21.17
N ARG A 303 -7.22 10.51 -21.84
CA ARG A 303 -7.68 9.46 -22.76
C ARG A 303 -7.48 8.03 -22.25
N VAL A 304 -6.88 7.85 -21.06
CA VAL A 304 -6.72 6.50 -20.49
C VAL A 304 -8.06 6.04 -19.92
N GLN A 305 -8.63 4.99 -20.53
CA GLN A 305 -9.85 4.35 -20.07
C GLN A 305 -9.52 3.23 -19.07
N THR A 306 -9.63 3.55 -17.79
CA THR A 306 -9.41 2.61 -16.68
C THR A 306 -10.61 1.71 -16.41
N GLY A 307 -11.80 2.14 -16.82
CA GLY A 307 -13.07 1.43 -16.66
C GLY A 307 -14.21 2.13 -17.40
N ILE A 308 -15.41 1.56 -17.33
CA ILE A 308 -16.62 2.06 -18.00
C ILE A 308 -17.73 2.24 -16.96
N ALA A 309 -18.50 3.31 -17.08
CA ALA A 309 -19.64 3.57 -16.21
C ALA A 309 -20.86 2.76 -16.67
N HIS A 310 -21.55 2.10 -15.74
CA HIS A 310 -22.77 1.34 -15.98
C HIS A 310 -23.92 1.93 -15.18
N PHE A 311 -25.05 2.12 -15.85
CA PHE A 311 -26.27 2.65 -15.26
C PHE A 311 -27.23 1.52 -14.86
N VAL A 312 -27.76 1.61 -13.63
CA VAL A 312 -28.75 0.71 -13.03
C VAL A 312 -30.00 1.52 -12.76
N LYS A 313 -30.93 1.46 -13.71
CA LYS A 313 -32.18 2.24 -13.70
C LYS A 313 -33.01 2.03 -12.44
N GLU A 314 -33.05 0.82 -11.91
CA GLU A 314 -33.85 0.47 -10.74
C GLU A 314 -33.39 1.17 -9.45
N ASN A 315 -32.14 1.62 -9.41
CA ASN A 315 -31.57 2.32 -8.27
C ASN A 315 -31.68 3.85 -8.39
N CYS A 316 -32.06 4.38 -9.56
CA CYS A 316 -32.02 5.82 -9.85
C CYS A 316 -33.18 6.58 -9.21
N VAL A 317 -32.91 7.71 -8.54
CA VAL A 317 -33.94 8.58 -7.92
C VAL A 317 -34.99 9.07 -8.91
N VAL A 318 -34.60 9.28 -10.18
CA VAL A 318 -35.53 9.67 -11.25
C VAL A 318 -36.57 8.57 -11.48
N ASN A 319 -36.17 7.30 -11.37
CA ASN A 319 -37.05 6.16 -11.56
C ASN A 319 -37.78 5.76 -10.25
N THR A 320 -37.13 5.87 -9.10
CA THR A 320 -37.69 5.41 -7.82
C THR A 320 -38.60 6.43 -7.16
N ASP A 321 -38.27 7.72 -7.29
CA ASP A 321 -38.87 8.84 -6.56
C ASP A 321 -39.47 9.90 -7.51
N GLU A 322 -39.35 9.69 -8.83
CA GLU A 322 -39.90 10.56 -9.88
C GLU A 322 -39.44 12.02 -9.80
N THR A 323 -38.22 12.24 -9.33
CA THR A 323 -37.59 13.57 -9.22
C THR A 323 -36.59 13.81 -10.34
N SER A 324 -36.53 15.03 -10.87
CA SER A 324 -35.52 15.39 -11.88
C SER A 324 -34.11 15.46 -11.25
N CYS A 325 -33.16 14.70 -11.78
CA CYS A 325 -31.78 14.65 -11.31
C CYS A 325 -30.81 14.43 -12.47
N GLY A 326 -29.81 15.33 -12.60
CA GLY A 326 -28.78 15.28 -13.64
C GLY A 326 -27.34 15.18 -13.11
N ALA A 327 -27.15 14.93 -11.81
CA ALA A 327 -25.84 15.06 -11.14
C ALA A 327 -24.71 14.28 -11.82
N CYS A 328 -24.99 13.07 -12.31
CA CYS A 328 -23.99 12.23 -12.97
C CYS A 328 -23.49 12.80 -14.31
N SER A 329 -24.35 13.50 -15.07
CA SER A 329 -24.02 14.17 -16.33
C SER A 329 -23.28 15.49 -16.08
N GLU A 330 -23.72 16.26 -15.08
CA GLU A 330 -23.07 17.54 -14.73
C GLU A 330 -21.63 17.34 -14.26
N HIS A 331 -21.38 16.32 -13.44
CA HIS A 331 -20.04 16.00 -12.95
C HIS A 331 -19.17 15.23 -13.95
N CYS A 332 -19.69 14.84 -15.12
CA CYS A 332 -18.93 14.08 -16.10
C CYS A 332 -18.00 15.00 -16.91
N PRO A 333 -16.66 14.94 -16.74
CA PRO A 333 -15.76 15.86 -17.42
C PRO A 333 -15.66 15.59 -18.93
N THR A 334 -15.85 14.34 -19.36
CA THR A 334 -15.81 13.96 -20.78
C THR A 334 -17.18 14.02 -21.46
N LYS A 335 -18.24 14.34 -20.70
CA LYS A 335 -19.64 14.21 -21.13
C LYS A 335 -20.01 12.82 -21.69
N ALA A 336 -19.28 11.79 -21.26
CA ALA A 336 -19.63 10.39 -21.54
C ALA A 336 -20.99 10.00 -20.96
N VAL A 337 -21.36 10.56 -19.81
CA VAL A 337 -22.70 10.43 -19.25
C VAL A 337 -23.51 11.63 -19.69
N HIS A 338 -24.57 11.40 -20.46
CA HIS A 338 -25.49 12.43 -20.93
C HIS A 338 -26.93 12.05 -20.62
N MET A 339 -27.82 13.04 -20.56
CA MET A 339 -29.20 12.84 -20.14
C MET A 339 -30.12 12.65 -21.35
N VAL A 340 -30.93 11.60 -21.34
CA VAL A 340 -31.91 11.28 -22.39
C VAL A 340 -33.33 11.23 -21.81
N GLU A 341 -34.32 11.54 -22.65
CA GLU A 341 -35.71 11.54 -22.22
C GLU A 341 -36.21 10.14 -21.88
N TYR A 342 -36.83 10.00 -20.70
CA TYR A 342 -37.40 8.74 -20.22
C TYR A 342 -38.92 8.80 -20.07
N LYS A 343 -39.41 9.85 -19.41
CA LYS A 343 -40.83 10.18 -19.24
C LYS A 343 -41.00 11.68 -19.51
N PRO A 344 -42.22 12.17 -19.79
CA PRO A 344 -42.45 13.59 -19.98
C PRO A 344 -41.90 14.42 -18.80
N GLY A 345 -40.88 15.23 -19.07
CA GLY A 345 -40.21 16.08 -18.06
C GLY A 345 -39.18 15.38 -17.17
N LEU A 346 -38.89 14.09 -17.38
CA LEU A 346 -37.88 13.33 -16.62
C LEU A 346 -36.83 12.72 -17.55
N LEU A 347 -35.58 13.03 -17.27
CA LEU A 347 -34.41 12.53 -18.01
C LEU A 347 -33.66 11.49 -17.18
N ILE A 348 -33.10 10.48 -17.83
CA ILE A 348 -32.21 9.48 -17.22
C ILE A 348 -30.84 9.50 -17.90
N PRO A 349 -29.76 9.09 -17.20
CA PRO A 349 -28.44 9.04 -17.82
C PRO A 349 -28.30 7.87 -18.79
N GLU A 350 -27.65 8.13 -19.90
CA GLU A 350 -27.10 7.15 -20.84
C GLU A 350 -25.58 7.33 -20.91
N VAL A 351 -24.84 6.22 -21.05
CA VAL A 351 -23.38 6.24 -21.05
C VAL A 351 -22.86 5.92 -22.44
N ASN A 352 -22.00 6.80 -22.96
CA ASN A 352 -21.20 6.54 -24.14
C ASN A 352 -19.84 5.94 -23.75
N ASP A 353 -19.69 4.65 -24.00
CA ASP A 353 -18.51 3.86 -23.66
C ASP A 353 -17.24 4.30 -24.38
N SER A 354 -17.34 4.92 -25.57
CA SER A 354 -16.16 5.27 -26.37
C SER A 354 -15.36 6.42 -25.76
N ILE A 355 -16.04 7.38 -25.14
CA ILE A 355 -15.47 8.59 -24.52
C ILE A 355 -15.40 8.50 -22.98
N CYS A 356 -15.96 7.44 -22.39
CA CYS A 356 -15.85 7.21 -20.95
C CYS A 356 -14.41 6.83 -20.59
N VAL A 357 -13.85 7.46 -19.56
CA VAL A 357 -12.50 7.16 -19.06
C VAL A 357 -12.51 6.37 -17.75
N GLY A 358 -13.67 6.23 -17.12
CA GLY A 358 -13.80 5.55 -15.83
C GLY A 358 -13.23 6.34 -14.65
N CYS A 359 -13.38 7.67 -14.62
CA CYS A 359 -12.87 8.51 -13.53
C CYS A 359 -13.69 8.42 -12.24
N GLY A 360 -14.94 7.93 -12.32
CA GLY A 360 -15.84 7.73 -11.18
C GLY A 360 -16.53 8.98 -10.63
N ALA A 361 -16.39 10.15 -11.28
CA ALA A 361 -17.06 11.38 -10.84
C ALA A 361 -18.59 11.22 -10.80
N CYS A 362 -19.16 10.56 -11.81
CA CYS A 362 -20.60 10.26 -11.89
C CYS A 362 -21.08 9.33 -10.76
N GLU A 363 -20.26 8.35 -10.38
CA GLU A 363 -20.57 7.40 -9.30
C GLU A 363 -20.52 8.10 -7.94
N TYR A 364 -19.50 8.90 -7.69
CA TYR A 364 -19.34 9.65 -6.45
C TYR A 364 -20.49 10.66 -6.23
N ALA A 365 -20.88 11.37 -7.29
CA ALA A 365 -21.95 12.37 -7.26
C ALA A 365 -23.36 11.77 -7.11
N CYS A 366 -23.55 10.49 -7.43
CA CYS A 366 -24.88 9.87 -7.43
C CYS A 366 -25.44 9.78 -5.99
N PRO A 367 -26.60 10.37 -5.65
CA PRO A 367 -27.08 10.46 -4.27
C PRO A 367 -27.62 9.14 -3.69
N THR A 368 -27.76 8.08 -4.51
CA THR A 368 -28.47 6.87 -4.11
C THR A 368 -27.60 5.99 -3.20
N LEU A 369 -28.18 5.53 -2.08
CA LEU A 369 -27.51 4.67 -1.09
C LEU A 369 -28.44 3.53 -0.66
N PRO A 370 -27.94 2.30 -0.44
CA PRO A 370 -26.52 1.92 -0.36
C PRO A 370 -25.82 1.67 -1.71
N ASN A 371 -26.53 1.28 -2.76
CA ASN A 371 -25.96 1.10 -4.09
C ASN A 371 -26.18 2.34 -4.96
N ARG A 372 -25.11 2.83 -5.58
CA ARG A 372 -25.16 3.95 -6.53
C ARG A 372 -25.91 3.49 -7.79
N ALA A 373 -26.74 4.35 -8.37
CA ALA A 373 -27.46 4.06 -9.61
C ALA A 373 -26.57 4.06 -10.84
N ILE A 374 -25.39 4.67 -10.76
CA ILE A 374 -24.34 4.57 -11.76
C ILE A 374 -23.05 4.18 -11.06
N PHE A 375 -22.32 3.22 -11.60
CA PHE A 375 -21.06 2.75 -11.03
C PHE A 375 -20.04 2.46 -12.13
N VAL A 376 -18.76 2.55 -11.83
CA VAL A 376 -17.69 2.23 -12.78
C VAL A 376 -17.23 0.79 -12.59
N ASP A 377 -17.21 0.03 -13.68
CA ASP A 377 -16.61 -1.30 -13.75
C ASP A 377 -15.20 -1.20 -14.38
N GLY A 378 -14.23 -1.87 -13.78
CA GLY A 378 -12.83 -1.75 -14.15
C GLY A 378 -12.48 -2.54 -15.41
N ASN A 379 -11.66 -1.97 -16.29
CA ASN A 379 -11.07 -2.73 -17.38
C ASN A 379 -9.88 -3.56 -16.86
N LEU A 380 -9.83 -4.85 -17.23
CA LEU A 380 -8.66 -5.71 -16.94
C LEU A 380 -7.37 -5.13 -17.52
N VAL A 381 -7.43 -4.63 -18.75
CA VAL A 381 -6.35 -3.92 -19.45
C VAL A 381 -6.87 -2.54 -19.81
N HIS A 382 -6.12 -1.49 -19.48
CA HIS A 382 -6.52 -0.13 -19.78
C HIS A 382 -6.61 0.08 -21.29
N LYS A 383 -7.65 0.79 -21.72
CA LYS A 383 -7.90 1.11 -23.12
C LYS A 383 -7.65 2.61 -23.36
N VAL A 384 -7.78 3.03 -24.61
CA VAL A 384 -7.72 4.43 -25.01
C VAL A 384 -9.12 4.88 -25.42
N ALA A 385 -9.65 5.89 -24.75
CA ALA A 385 -10.92 6.52 -25.10
C ALA A 385 -10.77 7.39 -26.36
N SER A 386 -11.85 7.51 -27.13
CA SER A 386 -11.96 8.49 -28.21
C SER A 386 -12.01 9.91 -27.63
N GLU A 387 -11.64 10.89 -28.45
CA GLU A 387 -11.83 12.29 -28.08
C GLU A 387 -13.33 12.63 -28.08
N PRO A 388 -13.80 13.44 -27.11
CA PRO A 388 -15.17 13.92 -27.15
C PRO A 388 -15.34 14.90 -28.32
N GLU A 389 -16.43 14.73 -29.09
CA GLU A 389 -16.67 15.45 -30.35
C GLU A 389 -16.79 16.99 -30.15
N ASN A 390 -17.01 17.48 -28.92
CA ASN A 390 -17.18 18.90 -28.59
C ASN A 390 -16.13 19.44 -27.60
N ALA A 391 -14.86 19.02 -27.72
CA ALA A 391 -13.79 19.51 -26.84
C ALA A 391 -13.48 21.01 -27.00
N ASP A 392 -13.77 21.59 -28.18
CA ASP A 392 -13.45 22.99 -28.49
C ASP A 392 -14.59 23.99 -28.21
N GLU A 393 -15.85 23.55 -28.13
CA GLU A 393 -17.00 24.44 -27.91
C GLU A 393 -17.20 24.84 -26.44
N ASN A 394 -16.60 24.10 -25.49
CA ASN A 394 -16.73 24.36 -24.04
C ASN A 394 -15.50 25.08 -23.43
N LYS A 395 -14.62 25.66 -24.24
CA LYS A 395 -13.70 26.69 -23.76
C LYS A 395 -14.50 27.99 -23.59
N GLU A 396 -15.42 28.03 -22.60
CA GLU A 396 -15.87 29.32 -22.10
C GLU A 396 -14.61 30.05 -21.63
N GLU A 397 -14.31 31.19 -22.27
CA GLU A 397 -13.31 32.14 -21.82
C GLU A 397 -13.64 32.49 -20.37
N VAL A 398 -12.93 31.89 -19.42
CA VAL A 398 -12.97 32.33 -18.03
C VAL A 398 -12.48 33.78 -18.05
N PRO A 399 -13.32 34.78 -17.71
CA PRO A 399 -12.84 36.15 -17.64
C PRO A 399 -11.65 36.20 -16.67
N GLU A 400 -10.51 36.65 -17.16
CA GLU A 400 -9.39 37.01 -16.29
C GLU A 400 -9.91 38.04 -15.28
N GLU A 401 -9.71 37.75 -14.00
CA GLU A 401 -10.12 38.56 -12.83
C GLU A 401 -11.60 38.44 -12.41
N PHE A 402 -11.85 37.51 -11.49
CA PHE A 402 -12.91 37.67 -10.50
C PHE A 402 -12.36 38.63 -9.42
N PRO A 403 -12.93 39.84 -9.24
CA PRO A 403 -12.34 40.85 -8.36
C PRO A 403 -12.81 40.63 -6.92
N PHE A 404 -12.06 39.83 -6.15
CA PHE A 404 -12.14 39.83 -4.69
C PHE A 404 -10.76 39.83 -4.06
#